data_AF-A0A356Q1Y8-F1
#
_entry.id   AF-A0A356Q1Y8-F1
#
_cell.length_a   1.000
_cell.length_b   1.000
_cell.length_c   1.000
_cell.angle_alpha   90.00
_cell.angle_beta   90.00
_cell.angle_gamma   90.00
#
_symmetry.space_group_name_H-M   'P 1'
#
loop_
_entity.id
_entity.type
_entity.pdbx_description
1 polymer ?
#
loop_
_entity_poly.entity_id
_entity_poly.type
_entity_poly.pdbx_seq_one_letter_code
_entity_poly.pdbx_strand_id
1 'polypeptide(L)' 'MFDPSNENPFHLLDQWIEDATETEISDPNAIALASISDEGWPSVRIVLMKGRDDSAVHFYTNYTSRKAAELDATGR' A
#
# COMPACT_ATOMS: atom_id res chain seq x y z
N MET A 1 -21.36 6.15 -15.32
CA MET A 1 -21.33 5.29 -14.13
C MET A 1 -19.96 4.64 -14.11
N PHE A 2 -19.21 4.77 -13.02
CA PHE A 2 -17.92 4.11 -12.86
C PHE A 2 -18.18 2.61 -12.61
N ASP A 3 -17.63 1.73 -13.46
CA ASP A 3 -17.74 0.27 -13.34
C ASP A 3 -16.34 -0.35 -13.36
N PRO A 4 -15.71 -0.56 -12.20
CA PRO A 4 -14.37 -1.13 -12.10
C PRO A 4 -14.35 -2.65 -12.28
N SER A 5 -15.50 -3.31 -12.45
CA SER A 5 -15.59 -4.78 -12.35
C SER A 5 -15.00 -5.54 -13.54
N ASN A 6 -14.76 -4.87 -14.66
CA ASN A 6 -14.19 -5.46 -15.89
C ASN A 6 -12.74 -5.05 -16.18
N GLU A 7 -12.13 -4.22 -15.33
CA GLU A 7 -10.76 -3.73 -15.52
C GLU A 7 -9.82 -4.31 -14.46
N ASN A 8 -8.56 -4.54 -14.83
CA ASN A 8 -7.53 -4.94 -13.86
C ASN A 8 -7.43 -3.82 -12.79
N PRO A 9 -7.66 -4.09 -11.50
CA PRO A 9 -7.66 -3.06 -10.46
C PRO A 9 -6.32 -2.32 -10.36
N PHE A 10 -5.23 -2.96 -10.78
CA PHE A 10 -3.91 -2.33 -10.82
C PHE A 10 -3.76 -1.30 -11.95
N HIS A 11 -4.47 -1.43 -13.06
CA HIS A 11 -4.48 -0.38 -14.11
C HIS A 11 -5.16 0.89 -13.60
N LEU A 12 -6.26 0.72 -12.88
CA LEU A 12 -6.97 1.83 -12.27
C LEU A 12 -6.11 2.52 -11.19
N LEU A 13 -5.41 1.73 -10.38
CA LEU A 13 -4.46 2.27 -9.40
C LEU A 13 -3.36 3.10 -10.09
N ASP A 14 -2.79 2.62 -11.19
CA ASP A 14 -1.77 3.37 -11.93
C ASP A 14 -2.31 4.71 -12.44
N GLN A 15 -3.51 4.69 -13.03
CA GLN A 15 -4.16 5.91 -13.51
C GLN A 15 -4.36 6.92 -12.37
N TRP A 16 -4.82 6.47 -11.20
CA TRP A 16 -5.02 7.35 -10.05
C TRP A 16 -3.71 7.90 -9.49
N ILE A 17 -2.63 7.12 -9.49
CA ILE A 17 -1.30 7.61 -9.08
C ILE A 17 -0.74 8.61 -10.09
N GLU A 18 -0.94 8.38 -11.40
CA GLU A 18 -0.55 9.33 -12.46
C GLU A 18 -1.30 10.66 -12.28
N ASP A 19 -2.63 10.62 -12.17
CA ASP A 19 -3.47 11.80 -11.94
C ASP A 19 -3.06 12.56 -10.66
N ALA A 20 -2.82 11.84 -9.56
CA ALA A 20 -2.38 12.43 -8.31
C ALA A 20 -0.97 13.03 -8.40
N THR A 21 -0.08 12.43 -9.20
CA THR A 21 1.28 12.96 -9.41
C THR A 21 1.27 14.30 -10.13
N GLU A 22 0.28 14.53 -11.00
CA GLU A 22 0.12 15.82 -11.69
C GLU A 22 -0.54 16.90 -10.82
N THR A 23 -1.38 16.50 -9.86
CA THR A 23 -2.29 17.43 -9.17
C THR A 23 -2.00 17.65 -7.69
N GLU A 24 -1.42 16.67 -6.99
CA GLU A 24 -1.17 16.72 -5.55
C GLU A 24 0.21 17.30 -5.21
N ILE A 25 0.25 18.21 -4.24
CA ILE A 25 1.49 18.88 -3.82
C ILE A 25 2.39 17.95 -2.99
N SER A 26 1.82 16.95 -2.30
CA SER A 26 2.57 16.10 -1.36
C SER A 26 2.37 14.61 -1.65
N ASP A 27 3.50 13.89 -1.74
CA ASP A 27 3.67 12.43 -1.74
C ASP A 27 2.44 11.62 -2.22
N PRO A 28 2.09 11.68 -3.52
CA PRO A 28 0.94 10.95 -4.09
C PRO A 28 1.04 9.42 -3.93
N ASN A 29 2.25 8.91 -3.65
CA ASN A 29 2.52 7.51 -3.38
C ASN A 29 2.56 7.15 -1.88
N ALA A 30 2.21 8.07 -0.98
CA ALA A 30 2.07 7.77 0.44
C ALA A 30 0.82 6.94 0.71
N ILE A 31 0.99 5.79 1.37
CA ILE A 31 -0.09 4.88 1.72
C ILE A 31 -0.11 4.62 3.23
N ALA A 32 -1.30 4.52 3.81
CA ALA A 32 -1.49 4.09 5.19
C ALA A 32 -1.49 2.56 5.24
N LEU A 33 -0.42 1.98 5.80
CA LEU A 33 -0.27 0.54 5.96
C LEU A 33 -0.72 0.10 7.35
N ALA A 34 -1.71 -0.79 7.40
CA ALA A 34 -2.07 -1.53 8.62
C ALA A 34 -1.29 -2.85 8.70
N SER A 35 -0.93 -3.28 9.91
CA SER A 35 -0.48 -4.64 10.20
C SER A 35 -0.99 -5.07 11.57
N ILE A 36 -1.00 -6.37 11.84
CA ILE A 36 -1.61 -6.94 13.05
C ILE A 36 -0.57 -7.74 13.86
N SER A 37 -0.54 -7.54 15.19
CA SER A 37 0.25 -8.41 16.08
C SER A 37 -0.34 -9.81 16.19
N ASP A 38 0.43 -10.77 16.69
CA ASP A 38 -0.05 -12.13 16.97
C ASP A 38 -1.19 -12.18 17.99
N GLU A 39 -1.33 -11.17 18.87
CA GLU A 39 -2.49 -11.03 19.75
C GLU A 39 -3.69 -10.30 19.12
N GLY A 40 -3.61 -9.93 17.84
CA GLY A 40 -4.70 -9.33 17.09
C GLY A 40 -4.81 -7.80 17.21
N TRP A 41 -3.79 -7.13 17.75
CA TRP A 41 -3.81 -5.67 17.87
C TRP A 41 -3.33 -5.00 16.57
N PRO A 42 -4.17 -4.16 15.93
CA PRO A 42 -3.78 -3.46 14.71
C PRO A 42 -2.88 -2.26 15.02
N SER A 43 -1.94 -1.97 14.13
CA SER A 43 -1.21 -0.71 14.12
C SER A 43 -1.10 -0.13 12.70
N VAL A 44 -1.14 1.21 12.58
CA VAL A 44 -1.20 1.93 11.29
C VAL A 44 -0.12 3.00 11.22
N ARG A 45 0.49 3.16 10.05
CA ARG A 45 1.52 4.17 9.77
C ARG A 45 1.60 4.48 8.27
N ILE A 46 2.20 5.62 7.92
CA ILE A 46 2.51 5.96 6.52
C ILE A 46 3.75 5.20 6.04
N VAL A 47 3.67 4.66 4.83
CA VAL A 47 4.81 4.17 4.04
C VAL A 47 4.70 4.73 2.63
N LEU A 48 5.78 4.64 1.84
CA LEU A 48 5.77 5.05 0.45
C LEU A 48 5.69 3.83 -0.46
N MET A 49 4.70 3.80 -1.36
CA MET A 49 4.65 2.87 -2.47
C MET A 49 5.83 3.15 -3.42
N LYS A 50 6.58 2.10 -3.74
CA LYS A 50 7.77 2.17 -4.61
C LYS A 50 7.55 1.57 -5.99
N GLY A 51 6.45 0.85 -6.17
CA GLY A 51 6.05 0.25 -7.44
C GLY A 51 5.00 -0.82 -7.22
N ARG A 52 4.65 -1.52 -8.28
CA ARG A 52 3.81 -2.73 -8.26
C ARG A 52 4.21 -3.66 -9.40
N ASP A 53 3.75 -4.88 -9.32
CA ASP A 53 3.64 -5.81 -10.45
C ASP A 53 2.16 -6.15 -10.68
N ASP A 54 1.87 -7.20 -11.46
CA ASP A 54 0.50 -7.62 -11.78
C ASP A 54 -0.20 -8.31 -10.60
N SER A 55 0.49 -8.53 -9.48
CA SER A 55 0.01 -9.26 -8.31
C SER A 55 0.10 -8.50 -7.00
N ALA A 56 1.04 -7.54 -6.87
CA ALA A 56 1.31 -6.87 -5.60
C ALA A 56 1.81 -5.43 -5.74
N VAL A 57 1.57 -4.63 -4.69
CA VAL A 57 2.23 -3.34 -4.46
C VAL A 57 3.49 -3.55 -3.63
N HIS A 58 4.56 -2.83 -3.96
CA HIS A 58 5.85 -2.91 -3.28
C HIS A 58 6.11 -1.67 -2.42
N PHE A 59 6.63 -1.88 -1.23
CA PHE A 59 7.17 -0.84 -0.35
C PHE A 59 8.43 -1.37 0.35
N TYR A 60 9.27 -0.47 0.86
CA TYR A 60 10.45 -0.84 1.63
C TYR A 60 10.29 -0.49 3.11
N THR A 61 10.89 -1.29 3.98
CA THR A 61 10.92 -1.02 5.42
C THR A 61 12.16 -1.62 6.07
N ASN A 62 12.35 -1.35 7.36
CA ASN A 62 13.39 -2.00 8.15
C ASN A 62 12.85 -3.31 8.75
N TYR A 63 13.56 -4.41 8.53
CA TYR A 63 13.23 -5.75 9.06
C TYR A 63 13.22 -5.82 10.59
N THR A 64 13.91 -4.92 11.29
CA THR A 64 13.87 -4.86 12.76
C THR A 64 12.72 -4.00 13.31
N SER A 65 11.87 -3.45 12.43
CA SER A 65 10.75 -2.60 12.85
C SER A 65 9.55 -3.42 13.32
N ARG A 66 8.72 -2.81 14.18
CA ARG A 66 7.48 -3.41 14.68
C ARG A 66 6.59 -3.98 13.56
N LYS A 67 6.39 -3.24 12.47
CA LYS A 67 5.54 -3.70 11.35
C LYS A 67 6.11 -4.93 10.63
N ALA A 68 7.44 -5.05 10.56
CA ALA A 68 8.07 -6.19 9.93
C ALA A 68 7.84 -7.44 10.79
N ALA A 69 8.03 -7.33 12.11
CA ALA A 69 7.70 -8.41 13.03
C ALA A 69 6.21 -8.83 12.97
N GLU A 70 5.29 -7.86 12.91
CA GLU A 70 3.85 -8.12 12.75
C GLU A 70 3.53 -8.83 11.42
N LEU A 71 4.13 -8.38 10.30
CA LEU A 71 3.95 -9.00 8.98
C LEU A 71 4.56 -10.40 8.89
N ASP A 72 5.74 -10.63 9.47
CA ASP A 72 6.38 -11.95 9.50
C ASP A 72 5.56 -12.95 10.32
N ALA A 73 4.95 -12.50 11.41
CA ALA A 73 4.13 -13.33 12.29
C ALA A 73 2.76 -13.67 11.70
N THR A 74 2.11 -12.71 11.03
CA THR A 74 0.68 -12.85 10.66
C THR A 74 0.40 -12.79 9.16
N GLY A 75 1.30 -12.20 8.36
CA GLY A 75 1.07 -11.87 6.95
C GLY A 75 -0.08 -10.90 6.72
N ARG A 76 -0.51 -10.15 7.75
CA ARG A 76 -1.71 -9.30 7.76
C ARG A 76 -1.48 -7.93 8.36
#